data_AF-A0A847WWS8-F1
#
_entry.id   AF-A0A847WWS8-F1
#
_cell.length_a   1.000
_cell.length_b   1.000
_cell.length_c   1.000
_cell.angle_alpha   90.00
_cell.angle_beta   90.00
_cell.angle_gamma   90.00
#
_symmetry.space_group_name_H-M   'P 1'
#
loop_
_entity.id
_entity.type
_entity.pdbx_description
1 polymer ?
#
loop_
_entity_poly.entity_id
_entity_poly.type
_entity_poly.pdbx_seq_one_letter_code
_entity_poly.pdbx_strand_id
1 'polypeptide(L)'
;MSISIRQTELAGVLEIKAQPHGDDRGSFCEVWNQEAFARHGIDTAFVQDNHSVSRQRGVLRGLHYQLPPFAQARLVRVARGSIFDVAVDIRPGSPSFGKWVGVELSATRWNQLFVPAGYAHGFVTLEPDSEVIYKVSRPYSDLLVVTVSRLAIDLKLDALVRSIDAIDLLAARYPVRLALVGGGPAGDALKSRANAVNARHGREVISLVGEAGDPRSAYAAADIVLGMGSSALRALSIGRPLIVQGEEGFSRVFEPDSAGLFLHQGFYGLDSGREGPEVLAVQIERLLVDKPLRDELGQMGRSIVEENFSLDALSNRLLDIYKTVSRQKAPFIPGEVASVLGKAFQRELQNHQPKRKQQKKLLESLKLRSAASGAWPPANLDMAME
;
A
#
# COMPACT_ATOMS: atom_id res chain seq x y z
N MET A 1 -1.66 -21.05 35.56
CA MET A 1 -0.96 -19.76 35.45
C MET A 1 -1.42 -18.72 36.46
N SER A 2 -0.50 -18.15 37.25
CA SER A 2 -0.70 -16.90 38.01
C SER A 2 0.07 -15.77 37.32
N ILE A 3 -0.61 -14.71 36.92
CA ILE A 3 0.00 -13.50 36.37
C ILE A 3 -0.49 -12.26 37.09
N SER A 4 0.38 -11.26 37.21
CA SER A 4 -0.04 -9.90 37.57
C SER A 4 0.12 -8.97 36.37
N ILE A 5 -0.81 -8.03 36.24
CA ILE A 5 -0.87 -7.09 35.13
C ILE A 5 -0.84 -5.68 35.68
N ARG A 6 0.05 -4.87 35.11
CA ARG A 6 0.12 -3.43 35.33
C ARG A 6 -0.29 -2.72 34.06
N GLN A 7 -1.33 -1.90 34.14
CA GLN A 7 -1.69 -0.99 33.06
C GLN A 7 -0.66 0.13 32.95
N THR A 8 -0.38 0.54 31.73
CA THR A 8 0.47 1.70 31.45
C THR A 8 -0.36 2.93 31.14
N GLU A 9 0.30 4.05 30.91
CA GLU A 9 -0.27 5.32 30.47
C GLU A 9 -0.85 5.24 29.05
N LEU A 10 -0.47 4.22 28.26
CA LEU A 10 -1.00 3.97 26.93
C LEU A 10 -2.10 2.91 26.98
N ALA A 11 -3.28 3.27 26.46
CA ALA A 11 -4.47 2.42 26.49
C ALA A 11 -4.24 1.04 25.85
N GLY A 12 -4.31 -0.02 26.66
CA GLY A 12 -4.15 -1.41 26.23
C GLY A 12 -2.70 -1.91 26.17
N VAL A 13 -1.70 -1.05 26.38
CA VAL A 13 -0.31 -1.50 26.60
C VAL A 13 -0.18 -1.97 28.05
N LEU A 14 0.23 -3.22 28.23
CA LEU A 14 0.21 -3.91 29.53
C LEU A 14 1.59 -4.48 29.85
N GLU A 15 2.11 -4.19 31.03
CA GLU A 15 3.23 -4.96 31.58
C GLU A 15 2.67 -6.17 32.32
N ILE A 16 3.18 -7.35 32.00
CA ILE A 16 2.69 -8.63 32.50
C ILE A 16 3.84 -9.31 33.22
N LYS A 17 3.65 -9.65 34.49
CA LYS A 17 4.64 -10.38 35.27
C LYS A 17 4.15 -11.81 35.49
N ALA A 18 4.91 -12.76 34.96
CA ALA A 18 4.66 -14.18 35.19
C ALA A 18 5.44 -14.64 36.44
N GLN A 19 4.86 -15.56 37.21
CA GLN A 19 5.52 -16.10 38.41
C GLN A 19 6.24 -17.41 38.05
N PRO A 20 7.59 -17.44 38.08
CA PRO A 20 8.33 -18.69 37.92
C PRO A 20 8.19 -19.57 39.16
N HIS A 21 8.04 -20.88 38.94
CA HIS A 21 8.08 -21.90 39.98
C HIS A 21 9.44 -22.58 39.96
N GLY A 22 10.18 -22.52 41.07
CA GLY A 22 11.53 -23.04 41.18
C GLY A 22 11.62 -24.33 41.99
N ASP A 23 12.53 -25.22 41.59
CA ASP A 23 12.99 -26.38 42.36
C ASP A 23 14.50 -26.61 42.12
N ASP A 24 15.07 -27.68 42.66
CA ASP A 24 16.51 -27.98 42.56
C ASP A 24 17.01 -28.14 41.11
N ARG A 25 16.12 -28.30 40.13
CA ARG A 25 16.45 -28.42 38.70
C ARG A 25 16.53 -27.05 38.01
N GLY A 26 15.98 -26.00 38.62
CA GLY A 26 15.89 -24.67 38.03
C GLY A 26 14.52 -24.02 38.23
N SER A 27 13.99 -23.37 37.19
CA SER A 27 12.67 -22.74 37.26
C SER A 27 11.85 -22.99 36.00
N PHE A 28 10.54 -23.09 36.18
CA PHE A 28 9.55 -23.27 35.14
C PHE A 28 8.53 -22.12 35.21
N CYS A 29 8.15 -21.59 34.05
CA CYS A 29 7.17 -20.51 33.96
C CYS A 29 6.36 -20.67 32.66
N GLU A 30 5.04 -20.73 32.78
CA GLU A 30 4.16 -20.52 31.63
C GLU A 30 4.28 -19.05 31.22
N VAL A 31 4.85 -18.77 30.04
CA VAL A 31 5.03 -17.39 29.55
C VAL A 31 3.89 -16.93 28.64
N TRP A 32 3.06 -17.86 28.17
CA TRP A 32 1.85 -17.60 27.40
C TRP A 32 0.83 -18.71 27.66
N ASN A 33 -0.42 -18.34 27.93
CA ASN A 33 -1.54 -19.25 28.03
C ASN A 33 -2.78 -18.52 27.49
N GLN A 34 -3.35 -19.01 26.39
CA GLN A 34 -4.41 -18.30 25.65
C GLN A 34 -5.61 -17.96 26.54
N GLU A 35 -6.10 -18.93 27.32
CA GLU A 35 -7.26 -18.72 28.18
C GLU A 35 -6.96 -17.76 29.33
N ALA A 36 -5.80 -17.89 29.97
CA ALA A 36 -5.41 -17.01 31.07
C ALA A 36 -5.24 -15.56 30.60
N PHE A 37 -4.60 -15.32 29.47
CA PHE A 37 -4.39 -13.98 28.91
C PHE A 37 -5.70 -13.35 28.40
N ALA A 38 -6.59 -14.15 27.79
CA ALA A 38 -7.90 -13.69 27.33
C ALA A 38 -8.75 -13.13 28.49
N ARG A 39 -8.71 -13.75 29.68
CA ARG A 39 -9.38 -13.23 30.89
C ARG A 39 -8.90 -11.85 31.32
N HIS A 40 -7.75 -11.41 30.83
CA HIS A 40 -7.19 -10.09 31.09
C HIS A 40 -7.27 -9.14 29.87
N GLY A 41 -8.11 -9.46 28.89
CA GLY A 41 -8.34 -8.61 27.71
C GLY A 41 -7.30 -8.78 26.60
N ILE A 42 -6.45 -9.80 26.68
CA ILE A 42 -5.47 -10.14 25.63
C ILE A 42 -6.01 -11.35 24.85
N ASP A 43 -7.04 -11.12 24.04
CA ASP A 43 -7.63 -12.12 23.14
C ASP A 43 -6.99 -12.03 21.74
N THR A 44 -5.67 -12.16 21.71
CA THR A 44 -4.88 -12.03 20.47
C THR A 44 -4.41 -13.41 20.02
N ALA A 45 -4.76 -13.78 18.79
CA ALA A 45 -4.18 -14.94 18.11
C ALA A 45 -2.75 -14.60 17.65
N PHE A 46 -1.75 -15.12 18.36
CA PHE A 46 -0.36 -15.04 17.93
C PHE A 46 -0.05 -16.12 16.91
N VAL A 47 0.60 -15.73 15.80
CA VAL A 47 0.82 -16.61 14.63
C VAL A 47 2.31 -16.84 14.32
N GLN A 48 3.20 -16.10 14.98
CA GLN A 48 4.64 -16.21 14.78
C GLN A 48 5.39 -15.85 16.07
N ASP A 49 6.43 -16.62 16.34
CA ASP A 49 7.44 -16.37 17.37
C ASP A 49 8.72 -15.87 16.73
N ASN A 50 9.33 -14.86 17.33
CA ASN A 50 10.61 -14.30 16.92
C ASN A 50 11.60 -14.35 18.08
N HIS A 51 12.86 -14.65 17.77
CA HIS A 51 13.97 -14.66 18.73
C HIS A 51 15.10 -13.85 18.15
N SER A 52 15.51 -12.80 18.86
CA SER A 52 16.63 -11.96 18.46
C SER A 52 17.72 -11.99 19.52
N VAL A 53 18.97 -12.03 19.06
CA VAL A 53 20.16 -11.87 19.90
C VAL A 53 20.86 -10.58 19.53
N SER A 54 21.14 -9.75 20.53
CA SER A 54 21.89 -8.52 20.37
C SER A 54 23.16 -8.62 21.22
N ARG A 55 24.31 -8.70 20.55
CA ARG A 55 25.61 -8.97 21.19
C ARG A 55 26.09 -7.82 22.08
N GLN A 56 25.88 -6.59 21.65
CA GLN A 56 26.35 -5.40 22.36
C GLN A 56 25.24 -4.82 23.25
N ARG A 57 25.65 -4.18 24.35
CA ARG A 57 24.81 -3.25 25.10
C ARG A 57 24.57 -2.00 24.25
N GLY A 58 23.37 -1.43 24.30
CA GLY A 58 23.02 -0.22 23.55
C GLY A 58 22.56 -0.48 22.12
N VAL A 59 22.35 -1.74 21.71
CA VAL A 59 21.77 -2.06 20.40
C VAL A 59 20.31 -1.63 20.41
N LEU A 60 19.97 -0.64 19.58
CA LEU A 60 18.63 -0.13 19.39
C LEU A 60 17.94 -0.84 18.22
N ARG A 61 16.73 -1.33 18.42
CA ARG A 61 15.87 -1.92 17.39
C ARG A 61 14.50 -1.27 17.46
N GLY A 62 14.11 -0.55 16.41
CA GLY A 62 12.84 0.17 16.34
C GLY A 62 13.00 1.67 16.06
N LEU A 63 11.92 2.45 16.07
CA LEU A 63 10.54 2.01 16.34
C LEU A 63 9.92 1.37 15.09
N HIS A 64 9.55 0.10 15.20
CA HIS A 64 8.87 -0.66 14.16
C HIS A 64 7.37 -0.57 14.33
N TYR A 65 6.66 -0.40 13.23
CA TYR A 65 5.21 -0.43 13.21
C TYR A 65 4.70 -0.98 11.88
N GLN A 66 3.43 -1.39 11.89
CA GLN A 66 2.67 -1.69 10.69
C GLN A 66 1.31 -0.99 10.86
N LEU A 67 0.85 -0.32 9.81
CA LEU A 67 -0.43 0.38 9.82
C LEU A 67 -1.57 -0.56 9.41
N PRO A 68 -2.84 -0.26 9.77
CA PRO A 68 -3.99 -0.97 9.25
C PRO A 68 -3.96 -1.07 7.71
N PRO A 69 -4.39 -2.21 7.13
CA PRO A 69 -4.97 -3.40 7.77
C PRO A 69 -3.94 -4.39 8.36
N PHE A 70 -2.65 -4.08 8.30
CA PHE A 70 -1.54 -4.98 8.66
C PHE A 70 -0.98 -4.74 10.06
N ALA A 71 -1.65 -3.92 10.86
CA ALA A 71 -1.23 -3.63 12.21
C ALA A 71 -1.07 -4.93 13.03
N GLN A 72 0.00 -4.97 13.81
CA GLN A 72 0.47 -6.17 14.51
C GLN A 72 0.53 -5.90 16.01
N ALA A 73 -0.12 -6.75 16.79
CA ALA A 73 0.08 -6.80 18.24
C ALA A 73 1.31 -7.65 18.58
N ARG A 74 1.98 -7.32 19.67
CA ARG A 74 3.23 -7.96 20.11
C ARG A 74 3.16 -8.34 21.58
N LEU A 75 3.73 -9.48 21.95
CA LEU A 75 4.02 -9.84 23.34
C LEU A 75 5.52 -10.10 23.45
N VAL A 76 6.22 -9.21 24.14
CA VAL A 76 7.69 -9.12 24.15
C VAL A 76 8.22 -9.54 25.51
N ARG A 77 9.28 -10.36 25.53
CA ARG A 77 9.96 -10.78 26.76
C ARG A 77 11.46 -10.97 26.54
N VAL A 78 12.20 -11.05 27.64
CA VAL A 78 13.63 -11.34 27.64
C VAL A 78 13.90 -12.73 28.19
N ALA A 79 14.69 -13.51 27.45
CA ALA A 79 15.16 -14.83 27.85
C ALA A 79 16.55 -14.78 28.51
N ARG A 80 17.39 -13.84 28.12
CA ARG A 80 18.71 -13.57 28.71
C ARG A 80 19.02 -12.07 28.68
N GLY A 81 19.63 -11.56 29.75
CA GLY A 81 19.98 -10.15 29.89
C GLY A 81 18.77 -9.26 30.21
N SER A 82 18.81 -8.03 29.70
CA SER A 82 17.78 -7.01 29.92
C SER A 82 17.71 -5.97 28.80
N ILE A 83 16.51 -5.40 28.61
CA ILE A 83 16.23 -4.35 27.62
C ILE A 83 15.38 -3.25 28.25
N PHE A 84 15.46 -2.04 27.69
CA PHE A 84 14.45 -1.00 27.88
C PHE A 84 13.52 -0.99 26.67
N ASP A 85 12.30 -1.50 26.86
CA ASP A 85 11.29 -1.73 25.83
C ASP A 85 10.31 -0.55 25.77
N VAL A 86 10.01 -0.06 24.59
CA VAL A 86 9.26 1.18 24.35
C VAL A 86 8.09 0.93 23.39
N ALA A 87 6.91 1.44 23.76
CA ALA A 87 5.75 1.54 22.89
C ALA A 87 5.35 3.00 22.67
N VAL A 88 4.99 3.36 21.44
CA VAL A 88 4.58 4.71 21.04
C VAL A 88 3.23 4.66 20.33
N ASP A 89 2.30 5.51 20.74
CA ASP A 89 0.99 5.60 20.13
C ASP A 89 1.05 6.39 18.83
N ILE A 90 0.89 5.71 17.70
CA ILE A 90 0.89 6.31 16.35
C ILE A 90 -0.50 6.28 15.71
N ARG A 91 -1.56 6.01 16.48
CA ARG A 91 -2.91 5.83 15.94
C ARG A 91 -3.58 7.18 15.67
N PRO A 92 -3.90 7.53 14.41
CA PRO A 92 -4.56 8.79 14.11
C PRO A 92 -5.86 8.95 14.90
N GLY A 93 -6.06 10.12 15.51
CA GLY A 93 -7.24 10.42 16.34
C GLY A 93 -7.20 9.87 17.77
N SER A 94 -6.15 9.14 18.16
CA SER A 94 -5.97 8.72 19.55
C SER A 94 -5.76 9.92 20.48
N PRO A 95 -6.39 9.96 21.68
CA PRO A 95 -6.13 11.00 22.68
C PRO A 95 -4.69 10.96 23.24
N SER A 96 -3.97 9.85 23.04
CA SER A 96 -2.57 9.68 23.40
C SER A 96 -1.61 9.69 22.21
N PHE A 97 -2.04 10.15 21.02
CA PHE A 97 -1.17 10.19 19.83
C PHE A 97 0.16 10.92 20.11
N GLY A 98 1.27 10.27 19.74
CA GLY A 98 2.64 10.75 19.97
C GLY A 98 3.18 10.50 21.39
N LYS A 99 2.35 10.05 22.33
CA LYS A 99 2.81 9.66 23.68
C LYS A 99 3.44 8.27 23.64
N TRP A 100 4.29 8.00 24.62
CA TRP A 100 5.03 6.75 24.73
C TRP A 100 5.09 6.25 26.17
N VAL A 101 5.36 4.96 26.34
CA VAL A 101 5.72 4.33 27.62
C VAL A 101 6.97 3.48 27.43
N GLY A 102 7.80 3.42 28.46
CA GLY A 102 8.98 2.54 28.52
C GLY A 102 8.93 1.61 29.73
N VAL A 103 9.32 0.36 29.54
CA VAL A 103 9.39 -0.67 30.58
C VAL A 103 10.69 -1.44 30.44
N GLU A 104 11.42 -1.61 31.54
CA GLU A 104 12.59 -2.48 31.57
C GLU A 104 12.14 -3.94 31.69
N LEU A 105 12.43 -4.74 30.67
CA LEU A 105 12.18 -6.18 30.63
C LEU A 105 13.49 -6.93 30.89
N SER A 106 13.46 -7.97 31.72
CA SER A 106 14.66 -8.78 31.98
C SER A 106 14.34 -10.24 32.25
N ALA A 107 15.34 -11.09 32.01
CA ALA A 107 15.25 -12.52 32.34
C ALA A 107 15.01 -12.76 33.83
N THR A 108 15.50 -11.88 34.71
CA THR A 108 15.37 -12.00 36.17
C THR A 108 14.01 -11.52 36.68
N ARG A 109 13.39 -10.54 36.02
CA ARG A 109 12.07 -9.99 36.42
C ARG A 109 10.90 -10.84 35.96
N TRP A 110 11.10 -11.69 34.95
CA TRP A 110 10.04 -12.51 34.33
C TRP A 110 8.84 -11.69 33.87
N ASN A 111 9.10 -10.44 33.48
CA ASN A 111 8.09 -9.53 32.95
C ASN A 111 8.11 -9.50 31.42
N GLN A 112 6.97 -9.11 30.88
CA GLN A 112 6.67 -9.02 29.45
C GLN A 112 5.94 -7.71 29.17
N LEU A 113 6.04 -7.20 27.95
CA LEU A 113 5.22 -6.09 27.49
C LEU A 113 4.28 -6.57 26.39
N PHE A 114 2.98 -6.43 26.61
CA PHE A 114 1.99 -6.56 25.56
C PHE A 114 1.74 -5.18 24.92
N VAL A 115 1.92 -5.12 23.60
CA VAL A 115 1.75 -3.92 22.78
C VAL A 115 0.63 -4.21 21.76
N PRO A 116 -0.54 -3.54 21.84
CA PRO A 116 -1.63 -3.75 20.89
C PRO A 116 -1.26 -3.38 19.45
N ALA A 117 -2.06 -3.87 18.50
CA ALA A 117 -1.97 -3.45 17.11
C ALA A 117 -2.20 -1.94 16.97
N GLY A 118 -1.41 -1.30 16.11
CA GLY A 118 -1.50 0.14 15.83
C GLY A 118 -0.51 0.99 16.62
N TYR A 119 0.29 0.40 17.52
CA TYR A 119 1.42 1.05 18.17
C TYR A 119 2.72 0.81 17.42
N ALA A 120 3.65 1.76 17.53
CA ALA A 120 5.06 1.54 17.20
C ALA A 120 5.80 0.97 18.40
N HIS A 121 6.78 0.11 18.16
CA HIS A 121 7.49 -0.65 19.19
C HIS A 121 8.98 -0.73 18.91
N GLY A 122 9.80 -0.65 19.95
CA GLY A 122 11.23 -0.88 19.85
C GLY A 122 11.88 -1.00 21.21
N PHE A 123 13.15 -1.37 21.24
CA PHE A 123 13.92 -1.48 22.47
C PHE A 123 15.39 -1.12 22.29
N VAL A 124 16.05 -0.88 23.42
CA VAL A 124 17.51 -0.82 23.52
C VAL A 124 18.02 -1.87 24.51
N THR A 125 19.08 -2.60 24.17
CA THR A 125 19.69 -3.55 25.10
C THR A 125 20.40 -2.84 26.24
N LEU A 126 20.16 -3.29 27.47
CA LEU A 126 20.81 -2.77 28.67
C LEU A 126 22.01 -3.62 29.10
N GLU A 127 22.09 -4.85 28.59
CA GLU A 127 23.16 -5.82 28.81
C GLU A 127 23.67 -6.41 27.47
N PRO A 128 24.94 -6.86 27.41
CA PRO A 128 25.44 -7.63 26.27
C PRO A 128 24.74 -8.99 26.15
N ASP A 129 24.80 -9.59 24.97
CA ASP A 129 24.17 -10.88 24.64
C ASP A 129 22.71 -10.99 25.11
N SER A 130 21.95 -9.89 25.03
CA SER A 130 20.55 -9.89 25.40
C SER A 130 19.73 -10.65 24.36
N GLU A 131 18.89 -11.56 24.83
CA GLU A 131 18.02 -12.42 24.02
C GLU A 131 16.56 -12.02 24.22
N VAL A 132 15.96 -11.48 23.17
CA VAL A 132 14.56 -11.02 23.18
C VAL A 132 13.72 -12.00 22.39
N ILE A 133 12.67 -12.52 23.02
CA ILE A 133 11.67 -13.38 22.40
C ILE A 133 10.37 -12.59 22.33
N TYR A 134 9.72 -12.59 21.17
CA TYR A 134 8.43 -11.92 21.03
C TYR A 134 7.48 -12.64 20.09
N LYS A 135 6.21 -12.66 20.49
CA LYS A 135 5.08 -13.17 19.70
C LYS A 135 4.46 -12.05 18.91
N VAL A 136 3.96 -12.35 17.72
CA VAL A 136 3.28 -11.38 16.87
C VAL A 136 1.95 -11.90 16.31
N SER A 137 0.94 -11.03 16.24
CA SER A 137 -0.43 -11.40 15.80
C SER A 137 -0.61 -11.51 14.28
N ARG A 138 0.41 -11.08 13.53
CA ARG A 138 0.50 -11.17 12.06
C ARG A 138 1.97 -11.40 11.70
N PRO A 139 2.30 -12.08 10.60
CA PRO A 139 3.69 -12.15 10.13
C PRO A 139 4.22 -10.76 9.72
N TYR A 140 5.53 -10.65 9.53
CA TYR A 140 6.12 -9.49 8.88
C TYR A 140 5.44 -9.30 7.51
N SER A 141 5.05 -8.07 7.19
CA SER A 141 4.00 -7.82 6.18
C SER A 141 4.39 -8.35 4.81
N ASP A 142 3.38 -8.89 4.15
CA ASP A 142 3.39 -9.06 2.71
C ASP A 142 3.80 -7.73 2.05
N LEU A 143 4.64 -7.79 1.02
CA LEU A 143 4.98 -6.64 0.21
C LEU A 143 3.69 -6.03 -0.35
N LEU A 144 3.48 -4.75 -0.10
CA LEU A 144 2.25 -4.08 -0.43
C LEU A 144 2.36 -3.36 -1.76
N VAL A 145 1.60 -3.83 -2.73
CA VAL A 145 1.34 -3.12 -3.97
C VAL A 145 0.08 -2.28 -3.78
N VAL A 146 0.14 -0.98 -4.11
CA VAL A 146 -0.98 -0.05 -3.94
C VAL A 146 -1.40 0.54 -5.27
N THR A 147 -2.71 0.59 -5.51
CA THR A 147 -3.30 1.39 -6.58
C THR A 147 -4.31 2.36 -5.98
N VAL A 148 -4.12 3.65 -6.23
CA VAL A 148 -5.08 4.70 -5.85
C VAL A 148 -5.77 5.19 -7.11
N SER A 149 -7.04 4.84 -7.28
CA SER A 149 -7.80 5.21 -8.47
C SER A 149 -9.29 5.33 -8.20
N ARG A 150 -9.97 6.17 -8.96
CA ARG A 150 -11.42 6.00 -9.15
C ARG A 150 -11.64 4.65 -9.80
N LEU A 151 -12.60 3.89 -9.29
CA LEU A 151 -13.02 2.58 -9.84
C LEU A 151 -13.98 2.83 -11.01
N ALA A 152 -13.50 3.59 -12.01
CA ALA A 152 -14.26 3.95 -13.19
C ALA A 152 -14.18 2.84 -14.24
N ILE A 153 -15.25 2.68 -15.03
CA ILE A 153 -15.32 1.66 -16.09
C ILE A 153 -14.41 2.07 -17.26
N ASP A 154 -14.49 3.34 -17.66
CA ASP A 154 -13.64 3.91 -18.71
C ASP A 154 -12.24 4.24 -18.15
N LEU A 155 -11.22 3.99 -18.95
CA LEU A 155 -9.79 4.26 -18.70
C LEU A 155 -9.13 3.50 -17.53
N LYS A 156 -9.90 3.02 -16.55
CA LYS A 156 -9.34 2.49 -15.28
C LYS A 156 -9.58 1.01 -15.06
N LEU A 157 -10.70 0.47 -15.54
CA LEU A 157 -11.08 -0.90 -15.24
C LEU A 157 -10.07 -1.93 -15.75
N ASP A 158 -9.55 -1.73 -16.97
CA ASP A 158 -8.53 -2.62 -17.56
C ASP A 158 -7.29 -2.75 -16.67
N ALA A 159 -6.67 -1.61 -16.33
CA ALA A 159 -5.51 -1.57 -15.45
C ALA A 159 -5.80 -2.22 -14.07
N LEU A 160 -6.96 -1.92 -13.46
CA LEU A 160 -7.34 -2.46 -12.15
C LEU A 160 -7.55 -3.98 -12.18
N VAL A 161 -8.18 -4.51 -13.22
CA VAL A 161 -8.36 -5.96 -13.41
C VAL A 161 -7.00 -6.64 -13.59
N ARG A 162 -6.14 -6.08 -14.45
CA ARG A 162 -4.80 -6.62 -14.70
C ARG A 162 -3.91 -6.57 -13.46
N SER A 163 -4.05 -5.55 -12.61
CA SER A 163 -3.37 -5.51 -11.31
C SER A 163 -3.80 -6.66 -10.40
N ILE A 164 -5.10 -6.96 -10.32
CA ILE A 164 -5.61 -8.09 -9.54
C ILE A 164 -5.02 -9.40 -10.07
N ASP A 165 -5.03 -9.58 -11.39
CA ASP A 165 -4.56 -10.82 -12.03
C ASP A 165 -3.06 -11.02 -11.91
N ALA A 166 -2.27 -9.95 -12.10
CA ALA A 166 -0.83 -10.00 -11.92
C ALA A 166 -0.46 -10.39 -10.49
N ILE A 167 -1.22 -9.92 -9.50
CA ILE A 167 -1.01 -10.26 -8.09
C ILE A 167 -1.49 -11.70 -7.80
N ASP A 168 -2.57 -12.18 -8.42
CA ASP A 168 -3.00 -13.59 -8.35
C ASP A 168 -1.86 -14.53 -8.81
N LEU A 169 -1.18 -14.20 -9.91
CA LEU A 169 -0.03 -14.96 -10.44
C LEU A 169 1.18 -15.00 -9.48
N LEU A 170 1.37 -13.96 -8.66
CA LEU A 170 2.51 -13.83 -7.76
C LEU A 170 2.23 -14.37 -6.36
N ALA A 171 0.99 -14.31 -5.91
CA ALA A 171 0.59 -14.57 -4.53
C ALA A 171 0.83 -16.01 -4.04
N ALA A 172 1.00 -16.97 -4.97
CA ALA A 172 1.39 -18.33 -4.64
C ALA A 172 2.89 -18.48 -4.30
N ARG A 173 3.74 -17.61 -4.85
CA ARG A 173 5.21 -17.67 -4.72
C ARG A 173 5.75 -16.62 -3.76
N TYR A 174 5.05 -15.50 -3.63
CA TYR A 174 5.50 -14.35 -2.86
C TYR A 174 4.47 -13.93 -1.80
N PRO A 175 4.92 -13.49 -0.62
CA PRO A 175 4.08 -12.79 0.35
C PRO A 175 3.81 -11.39 -0.18
N VAL A 176 2.90 -11.27 -1.15
CA VAL A 176 2.48 -10.00 -1.78
C VAL A 176 0.98 -9.80 -1.61
N ARG A 177 0.58 -8.53 -1.51
CA ARG A 177 -0.82 -8.09 -1.49
C ARG A 177 -1.04 -6.89 -2.41
N LEU A 178 -2.28 -6.73 -2.86
CA LEU A 178 -2.77 -5.54 -3.55
C LEU A 178 -3.80 -4.81 -2.70
N ALA A 179 -3.58 -3.51 -2.48
CA ALA A 179 -4.60 -2.62 -1.94
C ALA A 179 -5.13 -1.70 -3.04
N LEU A 180 -6.43 -1.83 -3.34
CA LEU A 180 -7.17 -0.95 -4.24
C LEU A 180 -7.88 0.13 -3.41
N VAL A 181 -7.41 1.38 -3.54
CA VAL A 181 -7.91 2.54 -2.81
C VAL A 181 -8.72 3.43 -3.73
N GLY A 182 -9.99 3.63 -3.41
CA GLY A 182 -10.95 4.43 -4.15
C GLY A 182 -12.33 3.80 -4.23
N GLY A 183 -13.25 4.53 -4.85
CA GLY A 183 -14.63 4.10 -5.11
C GLY A 183 -15.03 4.36 -6.56
N GLY A 184 -16.14 3.77 -6.98
CA GLY A 184 -16.71 4.01 -8.31
C GLY A 184 -17.57 2.86 -8.83
N PRO A 185 -18.16 3.03 -10.04
CA PRO A 185 -19.12 2.09 -10.62
C PRO A 185 -18.60 0.68 -10.85
N ALA A 186 -17.28 0.47 -10.92
CA ALA A 186 -16.69 -0.86 -11.07
C ALA A 186 -16.41 -1.59 -9.75
N GLY A 187 -16.76 -0.99 -8.60
CA GLY A 187 -16.44 -1.52 -7.28
C GLY A 187 -16.93 -2.96 -7.06
N ASP A 188 -18.19 -3.26 -7.39
CA ASP A 188 -18.77 -4.59 -7.17
C ASP A 188 -18.13 -5.67 -8.04
N ALA A 189 -17.78 -5.33 -9.29
CA ALA A 189 -17.09 -6.24 -10.20
C ALA A 189 -15.68 -6.56 -9.70
N LEU A 190 -14.93 -5.53 -9.29
CA LEU A 190 -13.59 -5.68 -8.72
C LEU A 190 -13.62 -6.44 -7.40
N LYS A 191 -14.62 -6.20 -6.54
CA LYS A 191 -14.82 -6.94 -5.29
C LYS A 191 -15.08 -8.42 -5.54
N SER A 192 -15.92 -8.73 -6.52
CA SER A 192 -16.22 -10.11 -6.92
C SER A 192 -14.95 -10.83 -7.38
N ARG A 193 -14.14 -10.18 -8.22
CA ARG A 193 -12.85 -10.71 -8.68
C ARG A 193 -11.86 -10.89 -7.52
N ALA A 194 -11.71 -9.89 -6.66
CA ALA A 194 -10.86 -9.93 -5.48
C ALA A 194 -11.23 -11.10 -4.54
N ASN A 195 -12.52 -11.32 -4.30
CA ASN A 195 -13.00 -12.43 -3.48
C ASN A 195 -12.64 -13.79 -4.11
N ALA A 196 -12.73 -13.94 -5.43
CA ALA A 196 -12.33 -15.17 -6.11
C ALA A 196 -10.83 -15.45 -5.94
N VAL A 197 -9.98 -14.44 -6.11
CA VAL A 197 -8.52 -14.55 -5.86
C VAL A 197 -8.25 -14.91 -4.39
N ASN A 198 -8.86 -14.19 -3.44
CA ASN A 198 -8.67 -14.44 -2.01
C ASN A 198 -9.10 -15.87 -1.61
N ALA A 199 -10.21 -16.35 -2.17
CA ALA A 199 -10.67 -17.73 -1.95
C ALA A 199 -9.67 -18.76 -2.52
N ARG A 200 -9.11 -18.49 -3.70
CA ARG A 200 -8.11 -19.36 -4.35
C ARG A 200 -6.85 -19.53 -3.50
N HIS A 201 -6.40 -18.47 -2.84
CA HIS A 201 -5.19 -18.46 -2.00
C HIS A 201 -5.45 -18.74 -0.52
N GLY A 202 -6.70 -18.85 -0.09
CA GLY A 202 -7.06 -19.07 1.33
C GLY A 202 -6.64 -17.92 2.27
N ARG A 203 -6.33 -16.74 1.74
CA ARG A 203 -5.92 -15.54 2.48
C ARG A 203 -6.36 -14.28 1.76
N GLU A 204 -6.37 -13.15 2.46
CA GLU A 204 -6.59 -11.84 1.84
C GLU A 204 -5.34 -11.42 1.05
N VAL A 205 -5.37 -11.63 -0.26
CA VAL A 205 -4.37 -11.20 -1.24
C VAL A 205 -4.72 -9.83 -1.82
N ILE A 206 -6.01 -9.62 -2.12
CA ILE A 206 -6.55 -8.40 -2.72
C ILE A 206 -7.52 -7.75 -1.73
N SER A 207 -7.25 -6.50 -1.37
CA SER A 207 -8.11 -5.71 -0.48
C SER A 207 -8.66 -4.49 -1.20
N LEU A 208 -9.98 -4.31 -1.17
CA LEU A 208 -10.63 -3.07 -1.59
C LEU A 208 -10.80 -2.20 -0.36
N VAL A 209 -9.95 -1.19 -0.22
CA VAL A 209 -9.89 -0.31 0.96
C VAL A 209 -11.07 0.67 0.98
N GLY A 210 -11.64 0.96 -0.19
CA GLY A 210 -12.71 1.95 -0.35
C GLY A 210 -12.18 3.37 -0.55
N GLU A 211 -13.10 4.34 -0.55
CA GLU A 211 -12.77 5.73 -0.81
C GLU A 211 -11.99 6.35 0.35
N ALA A 212 -10.89 7.04 0.02
CA ALA A 212 -10.04 7.75 0.99
C ALA A 212 -10.01 9.24 0.64
N GLY A 213 -10.49 10.08 1.57
CA GLY A 213 -10.44 11.55 1.39
C GLY A 213 -9.01 12.08 1.27
N ASP A 214 -8.06 11.46 1.98
CA ASP A 214 -6.63 11.69 1.82
C ASP A 214 -5.89 10.37 1.57
N PRO A 215 -5.42 10.11 0.34
CA PRO A 215 -4.76 8.86 0.00
C PRO A 215 -3.25 8.85 0.36
N ARG A 216 -2.69 9.90 0.97
CA ARG A 216 -1.24 9.96 1.28
C ARG A 216 -0.75 8.78 2.12
N SER A 217 -1.54 8.34 3.09
CA SER A 217 -1.22 7.18 3.92
C SER A 217 -1.13 5.88 3.10
N ALA A 218 -1.94 5.74 2.05
CA ALA A 218 -1.90 4.57 1.16
C ALA A 218 -0.59 4.51 0.37
N TYR A 219 -0.17 5.63 -0.23
CA TYR A 219 1.13 5.70 -0.90
C TYR A 219 2.29 5.51 0.09
N ALA A 220 2.19 6.10 1.29
CA ALA A 220 3.22 5.96 2.32
C ALA A 220 3.36 4.52 2.81
N ALA A 221 2.31 3.71 2.79
CA ALA A 221 2.35 2.30 3.15
C ALA A 221 2.86 1.38 2.03
N ALA A 222 2.89 1.84 0.77
CA ALA A 222 3.22 1.03 -0.39
C ALA A 222 4.70 0.66 -0.46
N ASP A 223 5.00 -0.58 -0.82
CA ASP A 223 6.32 -1.00 -1.30
C ASP A 223 6.48 -0.71 -2.80
N ILE A 224 5.40 -0.88 -3.57
CA ILE A 224 5.31 -0.59 -5.00
C ILE A 224 3.96 0.10 -5.26
N VAL A 225 3.96 1.12 -6.12
CA VAL A 225 2.71 1.77 -6.56
C VAL A 225 2.45 1.44 -8.02
N LEU A 226 1.21 1.06 -8.34
CA LEU A 226 0.71 1.01 -9.70
C LEU A 226 -0.21 2.21 -9.91
N GLY A 227 0.05 3.03 -10.92
CA GLY A 227 -0.74 4.23 -11.14
C GLY A 227 -0.45 4.94 -12.45
N MET A 228 -1.18 6.02 -12.70
CA MET A 228 -1.02 6.85 -13.90
C MET A 228 -1.42 8.30 -13.60
N GLY A 229 -0.99 9.23 -14.44
CA GLY A 229 -1.28 10.66 -14.30
C GLY A 229 -0.93 11.19 -12.90
N SER A 230 -1.90 11.81 -12.23
CA SER A 230 -1.68 12.39 -10.89
C SER A 230 -1.39 11.36 -9.79
N SER A 231 -1.87 10.12 -9.93
CA SER A 231 -1.55 9.07 -8.95
C SER A 231 -0.08 8.67 -9.04
N ALA A 232 0.48 8.62 -10.25
CA ALA A 232 1.89 8.37 -10.49
C ALA A 232 2.77 9.46 -9.86
N LEU A 233 2.46 10.73 -10.11
CA LEU A 233 3.20 11.86 -9.53
C LEU A 233 3.17 11.86 -8.00
N ARG A 234 2.03 11.53 -7.37
CA ARG A 234 1.92 11.42 -5.91
C ARG A 234 2.80 10.31 -5.34
N ALA A 235 2.85 9.16 -5.99
CA ALA A 235 3.72 8.05 -5.58
C ALA A 235 5.20 8.46 -5.61
N LEU A 236 5.63 9.04 -6.73
CA LEU A 236 7.00 9.50 -6.94
C LEU A 236 7.37 10.62 -5.94
N SER A 237 6.45 11.54 -5.63
CA SER A 237 6.69 12.61 -4.63
C SER A 237 6.98 12.08 -3.22
N ILE A 238 6.44 10.90 -2.88
CA ILE A 238 6.68 10.22 -1.59
C ILE A 238 7.96 9.36 -1.65
N GLY A 239 8.52 9.15 -2.84
CA GLY A 239 9.70 8.33 -3.07
C GLY A 239 9.37 6.84 -3.16
N ARG A 240 8.18 6.49 -3.69
CA ARG A 240 7.81 5.09 -3.95
C ARG A 240 8.13 4.70 -5.39
N PRO A 241 8.68 3.48 -5.62
CA PRO A 241 8.85 2.98 -6.98
C PRO A 241 7.48 2.82 -7.64
N LEU A 242 7.43 3.13 -8.92
CA LEU A 242 6.20 3.26 -9.69
C LEU A 242 6.24 2.34 -10.90
N ILE A 243 5.16 1.63 -11.13
CA ILE A 243 4.84 1.05 -12.44
C ILE A 243 3.69 1.86 -13.01
N VAL A 244 3.91 2.47 -14.17
CA VAL A 244 2.87 3.21 -14.87
C VAL A 244 1.96 2.22 -15.57
N GLN A 245 0.66 2.28 -15.26
CA GLN A 245 -0.37 1.48 -15.94
C GLN A 245 -1.19 2.36 -16.85
N GLY A 246 -1.25 2.01 -18.13
CA GLY A 246 -2.00 2.72 -19.14
C GLY A 246 -3.30 2.01 -19.49
N GLU A 247 -3.70 2.15 -20.74
CA GLU A 247 -4.81 1.41 -21.33
C GLU A 247 -4.31 0.32 -22.28
N GLU A 248 -5.22 -0.56 -22.67
CA GLU A 248 -4.96 -1.65 -23.61
C GLU A 248 -3.79 -2.55 -23.16
N GLY A 249 -3.71 -2.83 -21.84
CA GLY A 249 -2.66 -3.67 -21.27
C GLY A 249 -1.32 -3.00 -21.03
N PHE A 250 -1.15 -1.72 -21.35
CA PHE A 250 0.12 -1.03 -21.13
C PHE A 250 0.54 -1.05 -19.65
N SER A 251 1.76 -1.54 -19.40
CA SER A 251 2.44 -1.37 -18.11
C SER A 251 3.94 -1.24 -18.31
N ARG A 252 4.59 -0.33 -17.58
CA ARG A 252 6.05 -0.19 -17.61
C ARG A 252 6.57 0.45 -16.33
N VAL A 253 7.69 -0.07 -15.83
CA VAL A 253 8.39 0.46 -14.65
C VAL A 253 8.87 1.89 -14.97
N PHE A 254 8.71 2.81 -14.02
CA PHE A 254 9.30 4.14 -14.09
C PHE A 254 10.78 4.07 -13.68
N GLU A 255 11.66 4.10 -14.66
CA GLU A 255 13.12 3.93 -14.53
C GLU A 255 13.84 4.83 -15.54
N PRO A 256 15.19 4.97 -15.51
CA PRO A 256 15.90 5.94 -16.34
C PRO A 256 15.53 5.88 -17.83
N ASP A 257 15.44 4.67 -18.38
CA ASP A 257 15.15 4.44 -19.80
C ASP A 257 13.69 4.77 -20.19
N SER A 258 12.77 4.76 -19.23
CA SER A 258 11.34 5.02 -19.47
C SER A 258 10.88 6.41 -18.99
N ALA A 259 11.66 7.09 -18.16
CA ALA A 259 11.27 8.36 -17.55
C ALA A 259 10.93 9.43 -18.61
N GLY A 260 11.73 9.54 -19.67
CA GLY A 260 11.51 10.50 -20.75
C GLY A 260 10.16 10.33 -21.46
N LEU A 261 9.73 9.08 -21.66
CA LEU A 261 8.42 8.75 -22.24
C LEU A 261 7.29 9.34 -21.39
N PHE A 262 7.34 9.12 -20.07
CA PHE A 262 6.27 9.51 -19.17
C PHE A 262 6.21 11.01 -18.89
N LEU A 263 7.36 11.68 -18.88
CA LEU A 263 7.42 13.13 -18.79
C LEU A 263 6.80 13.80 -20.02
N HIS A 264 6.90 13.18 -21.20
CA HIS A 264 6.28 13.66 -22.42
C HIS A 264 4.79 13.31 -22.52
N GLN A 265 4.39 12.12 -22.09
CA GLN A 265 3.02 11.60 -22.24
C GLN A 265 2.11 11.83 -21.03
N GLY A 266 2.60 12.50 -19.97
CA GLY A 266 1.81 12.80 -18.78
C GLY A 266 1.52 11.57 -17.91
N PHE A 267 2.52 10.68 -17.76
CA PHE A 267 2.42 9.45 -16.97
C PHE A 267 1.27 8.54 -17.40
N TYR A 268 1.15 8.32 -18.70
CA TYR A 268 0.15 7.49 -19.33
C TYR A 268 0.79 6.73 -20.50
N GLY A 269 0.18 5.64 -20.94
CA GLY A 269 0.62 4.85 -22.08
C GLY A 269 -0.53 4.06 -22.70
N LEU A 270 -0.34 3.65 -23.94
CA LEU A 270 -1.26 2.82 -24.72
C LEU A 270 -0.46 1.67 -25.32
N ASP A 271 -1.02 0.47 -25.27
CA ASP A 271 -0.50 -0.70 -25.98
C ASP A 271 -1.57 -1.25 -26.93
N SER A 272 -1.37 -2.46 -27.45
CA SER A 272 -2.20 -3.10 -28.47
C SER A 272 -3.27 -4.06 -27.90
N GLY A 273 -3.44 -4.10 -26.57
CA GLY A 273 -4.38 -5.00 -25.90
C GLY A 273 -3.93 -6.46 -25.82
N ARG A 274 -2.80 -6.81 -26.46
CA ARG A 274 -2.31 -8.19 -26.63
C ARG A 274 -1.52 -8.72 -25.44
N GLU A 275 -0.89 -7.83 -24.67
CA GLU A 275 -0.14 -8.24 -23.50
C GLU A 275 -1.11 -8.63 -22.38
N GLY A 276 -0.85 -9.75 -21.71
CA GLY A 276 -1.64 -10.25 -20.58
C GLY A 276 -1.14 -9.70 -19.24
N PRO A 277 -1.74 -10.12 -18.11
CA PRO A 277 -1.28 -9.72 -16.77
C PRO A 277 0.15 -10.19 -16.43
N GLU A 278 0.72 -11.12 -17.21
CA GLU A 278 2.06 -11.69 -17.01
C GLU A 278 3.16 -10.62 -17.13
N VAL A 279 3.01 -9.67 -18.05
CA VAL A 279 4.00 -8.58 -18.22
C VAL A 279 4.08 -7.73 -16.96
N LEU A 280 2.92 -7.33 -16.43
CA LEU A 280 2.84 -6.61 -15.17
C LEU A 280 3.37 -7.46 -14.00
N ALA A 281 3.07 -8.76 -13.98
CA ALA A 281 3.56 -9.67 -12.94
C ALA A 281 5.10 -9.75 -12.93
N VAL A 282 5.76 -9.84 -14.10
CA VAL A 282 7.22 -9.82 -14.22
C VAL A 282 7.81 -8.50 -13.72
N GLN A 283 7.18 -7.37 -14.07
CA GLN A 283 7.61 -6.05 -13.60
C GLN A 283 7.49 -5.92 -12.08
N ILE A 284 6.38 -6.38 -11.50
CA ILE A 284 6.18 -6.41 -10.05
C ILE A 284 7.21 -7.35 -9.41
N GLU A 285 7.38 -8.57 -9.91
CA GLU A 285 8.32 -9.58 -9.39
C GLU A 285 9.75 -9.06 -9.31
N ARG A 286 10.25 -8.40 -10.37
CA ARG A 286 11.56 -7.73 -10.39
C ARG A 286 11.70 -6.77 -9.21
N LEU A 287 10.68 -5.93 -8.99
CA LEU A 287 10.69 -4.99 -7.88
C LEU A 287 10.49 -5.67 -6.53
N LEU A 288 9.74 -6.76 -6.42
CA LEU A 288 9.50 -7.47 -5.15
C LEU A 288 10.80 -8.06 -4.59
N VAL A 289 11.63 -8.68 -5.44
CA VAL A 289 12.83 -9.40 -5.02
C VAL A 289 14.05 -8.50 -4.81
N ASP A 290 14.05 -7.28 -5.35
CA ASP A 290 15.18 -6.36 -5.31
C ASP A 290 14.84 -5.08 -4.52
N LYS A 291 15.09 -5.11 -3.20
CA LYS A 291 14.87 -3.93 -2.34
C LYS A 291 15.79 -2.75 -2.70
N PRO A 292 17.11 -2.93 -2.91
CA PRO A 292 17.97 -1.83 -3.35
C PRO A 292 17.44 -1.11 -4.60
N LEU A 293 16.98 -1.86 -5.60
CA LEU A 293 16.37 -1.28 -6.80
C LEU A 293 15.10 -0.48 -6.48
N ARG A 294 14.24 -0.97 -5.58
CA ARG A 294 13.05 -0.20 -5.13
C ARG A 294 13.45 1.14 -4.50
N ASP A 295 14.46 1.12 -3.64
CA ASP A 295 14.94 2.32 -2.97
C ASP A 295 15.55 3.32 -3.97
N GLU A 296 16.35 2.83 -4.93
CA GLU A 296 16.96 3.62 -6.01
C GLU A 296 15.90 4.28 -6.90
N LEU A 297 14.95 3.49 -7.43
CA LEU A 297 13.89 4.00 -8.30
C LEU A 297 12.96 4.97 -7.55
N GLY A 298 12.70 4.73 -6.26
CA GLY A 298 11.96 5.65 -5.42
C GLY A 298 12.68 7.00 -5.26
N GLN A 299 13.98 7.00 -5.01
CA GLN A 299 14.79 8.21 -4.89
C GLN A 299 14.89 8.97 -6.22
N MET A 300 15.16 8.27 -7.32
CA MET A 300 15.18 8.83 -8.66
C MET A 300 13.84 9.49 -9.00
N GLY A 301 12.74 8.76 -8.75
CA GLY A 301 11.39 9.25 -8.96
C GLY A 301 11.10 10.55 -8.23
N ARG A 302 11.52 10.63 -6.97
CA ARG A 302 11.37 11.83 -6.16
C ARG A 302 12.19 13.00 -6.69
N SER A 303 13.47 12.77 -7.06
CA SER A 303 14.34 13.82 -7.64
C SER A 303 13.70 14.42 -8.90
N ILE A 304 13.21 13.57 -9.81
CA ILE A 304 12.54 14.02 -11.04
C ILE A 304 11.30 14.84 -10.72
N VAL A 305 10.52 14.45 -9.70
CA VAL A 305 9.34 15.23 -9.27
C VAL A 305 9.74 16.59 -8.72
N GLU A 306 10.76 16.65 -7.85
CA GLU A 306 11.25 17.90 -7.27
C GLU A 306 11.83 18.84 -8.35
N GLU A 307 12.53 18.31 -9.34
CA GLU A 307 13.13 19.07 -10.45
C GLU A 307 12.09 19.59 -11.45
N ASN A 308 11.05 18.82 -11.75
CA ASN A 308 10.12 19.12 -12.85
C ASN A 308 8.73 19.63 -12.39
N PHE A 309 8.31 19.25 -11.19
CA PHE A 309 6.94 19.46 -10.70
C PHE A 309 6.88 20.13 -9.32
N SER A 310 8.00 20.61 -8.78
CA SER A 310 7.98 21.48 -7.60
C SER A 310 7.23 22.78 -7.89
N LEU A 311 6.76 23.43 -6.82
CA LEU A 311 6.08 24.72 -6.92
C LEU A 311 6.94 25.74 -7.67
N ASP A 312 8.24 25.78 -7.37
CA ASP A 312 9.20 26.70 -8.00
C ASP A 312 9.41 26.36 -9.47
N ALA A 313 9.65 25.09 -9.81
CA ALA A 313 9.83 24.66 -11.19
C ALA A 313 8.60 24.96 -12.05
N LEU A 314 7.40 24.65 -11.54
CA LEU A 314 6.14 24.90 -12.24
C LEU A 314 5.87 26.41 -12.38
N SER A 315 6.11 27.20 -11.32
CA SER A 315 5.90 28.65 -11.35
C SER A 315 6.82 29.32 -12.37
N ASN A 316 8.10 28.95 -12.38
CA ASN A 316 9.07 29.47 -13.35
C ASN A 316 8.68 29.10 -14.78
N ARG A 317 8.33 27.83 -15.02
CA ARG A 317 7.93 27.36 -16.36
C ARG A 317 6.66 28.05 -16.86
N LEU A 318 5.67 28.25 -15.99
CA LEU A 318 4.45 28.95 -16.34
C LEU A 318 4.71 30.44 -16.61
N LEU A 319 5.55 31.09 -15.81
CA LEU A 319 5.98 32.48 -16.05
C LEU A 319 6.71 32.64 -17.39
N ASP A 320 7.55 31.68 -17.77
CA ASP A 320 8.26 31.71 -19.04
C ASP A 320 7.33 31.51 -20.24
N ILE A 321 6.32 30.64 -20.10
CA ILE A 321 5.22 30.52 -21.08
C ILE A 321 4.51 31.88 -21.21
N TYR A 322 4.12 32.51 -20.11
CA TYR A 322 3.45 33.81 -20.15
C TYR A 322 4.31 34.92 -20.77
N LYS A 323 5.62 34.96 -20.46
CA LYS A 323 6.56 35.90 -21.11
C LYS A 323 6.70 35.63 -22.61
N THR A 324 6.71 34.36 -23.02
CA THR A 324 6.82 33.97 -24.43
C THR A 324 5.57 34.39 -25.20
N VAL A 325 4.39 34.06 -24.66
CA VAL A 325 3.09 34.40 -25.27
C VAL A 325 2.86 35.91 -25.27
N SER A 326 3.21 36.63 -24.19
CA SER A 326 3.01 38.09 -24.14
C SER A 326 3.87 38.86 -25.16
N ARG A 327 5.00 38.29 -25.58
CA ARG A 327 5.86 38.84 -26.64
C ARG A 327 5.32 38.54 -28.05
N GLN A 328 4.44 37.56 -28.20
CA GLN A 328 3.82 37.18 -29.46
C GLN A 328 2.38 37.71 -29.52
N LYS A 329 2.11 38.72 -30.36
CA LYS A 329 0.72 39.02 -30.72
C LYS A 329 0.24 37.96 -31.69
N ALA A 330 -0.57 37.00 -31.21
CA ALA A 330 -1.26 36.08 -32.10
C ALA A 330 -2.17 36.89 -33.04
N PRO A 331 -2.02 36.77 -34.37
CA PRO A 331 -2.93 37.43 -35.29
C PRO A 331 -4.31 36.79 -35.17
N PHE A 332 -5.35 37.61 -35.08
CA PHE A 332 -6.72 37.12 -35.17
C PHE A 332 -6.94 36.53 -36.56
N ILE A 333 -7.34 35.26 -36.64
CA ILE A 333 -7.65 34.58 -37.91
C ILE A 333 -9.16 34.68 -38.15
N PRO A 334 -9.62 35.47 -39.14
CA PRO A 334 -11.04 35.52 -39.48
C PRO A 334 -11.54 34.13 -39.87
N GLY A 335 -12.50 33.58 -39.11
CA GLY A 335 -13.06 32.23 -39.33
C GLY A 335 -12.81 31.23 -38.21
N GLU A 336 -11.86 31.48 -37.29
CA GLU A 336 -11.64 30.60 -36.14
C GLU A 336 -12.86 30.49 -35.23
N VAL A 337 -13.55 31.61 -34.97
CA VAL A 337 -14.78 31.62 -34.15
C VAL A 337 -15.85 30.72 -34.77
N ALA A 338 -16.06 30.80 -36.08
CA ALA A 338 -17.02 29.95 -36.79
C ALA A 338 -16.60 28.47 -36.75
N SER A 339 -15.31 28.18 -36.90
CA SER A 339 -14.74 26.82 -36.80
C SER A 339 -14.90 26.22 -35.39
N VAL A 340 -14.62 27.00 -34.35
CA VAL A 340 -14.77 26.57 -32.95
C VAL A 340 -16.24 26.33 -32.63
N LEU A 341 -17.14 27.24 -33.00
CA LEU A 341 -18.59 27.07 -32.81
C LEU A 341 -19.12 25.86 -33.58
N GLY A 342 -18.68 25.65 -34.81
CA GLY A 342 -19.03 24.49 -35.62
C GLY A 342 -18.59 23.18 -34.96
N LYS A 343 -17.35 23.10 -34.48
CA LYS A 343 -16.84 21.92 -33.75
C LYS A 343 -17.57 21.69 -32.43
N ALA A 344 -17.87 22.74 -31.68
CA ALA A 344 -18.62 22.64 -30.42
C ALA A 344 -20.04 22.11 -30.67
N PHE A 345 -20.74 22.64 -31.68
CA PHE A 345 -22.07 22.18 -32.07
C PHE A 345 -22.07 20.74 -32.58
N GLN A 346 -21.09 20.37 -33.41
CA GLN A 346 -20.93 19.00 -33.89
C GLN A 346 -20.68 18.02 -32.73
N ARG A 347 -19.89 18.41 -31.73
CA ARG A 347 -19.65 17.60 -30.53
C ARG A 347 -20.90 17.46 -29.66
N GLU A 348 -21.69 18.52 -29.54
CA GLU A 348 -22.97 18.49 -28.82
C GLU A 348 -23.98 17.53 -29.50
N LEU A 349 -24.08 17.58 -30.82
CA LEU A 349 -24.89 16.63 -31.59
C LEU A 349 -24.43 15.18 -31.40
N GLN A 350 -23.12 14.94 -31.40
CA GLN A 350 -22.54 13.61 -31.15
C GLN A 350 -22.83 13.09 -29.73
N ASN A 351 -22.79 13.97 -28.73
CA ASN A 351 -23.07 13.64 -27.33
C ASN A 351 -24.54 13.22 -27.10
N HIS A 352 -25.48 13.67 -27.93
CA HIS A 352 -26.92 13.39 -27.78
C HIS A 352 -27.47 12.25 -28.63
N GLN A 353 -26.63 11.48 -29.33
CA GLN A 353 -27.08 10.32 -30.11
C GLN A 353 -27.54 9.15 -29.21
N PRO A 354 -28.84 8.77 -29.22
CA PRO A 354 -29.38 7.76 -28.30
C PRO A 354 -28.78 6.36 -28.51
N LYS A 355 -28.53 5.97 -29.77
CA LYS A 355 -27.93 4.67 -30.12
C LYS A 355 -26.54 4.50 -29.52
N ARG A 356 -25.69 5.53 -29.59
CA ARG A 356 -24.36 5.53 -28.97
C ARG A 356 -24.42 5.40 -27.45
N LYS A 357 -25.38 6.06 -26.80
CA LYS A 357 -25.60 5.92 -25.35
C LYS A 357 -26.02 4.49 -24.98
N GLN A 358 -26.84 3.83 -25.81
CA GLN A 358 -27.24 2.43 -25.60
C GLN A 358 -26.08 1.45 -25.82
N GLN A 359 -25.32 1.60 -26.91
CA GLN A 359 -24.11 0.80 -27.19
C GLN A 359 -23.09 0.95 -26.05
N LYS A 360 -22.85 2.18 -25.57
CA LYS A 360 -21.96 2.42 -24.44
C LYS A 360 -22.41 1.67 -23.18
N LYS A 361 -23.71 1.73 -22.82
CA LYS A 361 -24.24 0.99 -21.66
C LYS A 361 -24.09 -0.53 -21.81
N LEU A 362 -24.30 -1.06 -23.01
CA LEU A 362 -24.11 -2.49 -23.28
C LEU A 362 -22.64 -2.89 -23.05
N LEU A 363 -21.72 -2.11 -23.62
CA LEU A 363 -20.27 -2.31 -23.48
C LEU A 363 -19.81 -2.21 -22.01
N GLU A 364 -20.31 -1.22 -21.27
CA GLU A 364 -20.06 -1.09 -19.83
C GLU A 364 -20.53 -2.33 -19.06
N SER A 365 -21.72 -2.86 -19.38
CA SER A 365 -22.23 -4.07 -18.74
C SER A 365 -21.38 -5.31 -19.07
N LEU A 366 -20.89 -5.42 -20.31
CA LEU A 366 -20.00 -6.51 -20.74
C LEU A 366 -18.66 -6.44 -19.99
N LYS A 367 -18.06 -5.25 -19.93
CA LYS A 367 -16.82 -5.01 -19.18
C LYS A 367 -16.98 -5.40 -17.70
N LEU A 368 -18.05 -4.96 -17.05
CA LEU A 368 -18.30 -5.30 -15.64
C LEU A 368 -18.47 -6.81 -15.41
N ARG A 369 -19.21 -7.51 -16.29
CA ARG A 369 -19.38 -8.97 -16.20
C ARG A 369 -18.06 -9.72 -16.38
N SER A 370 -17.27 -9.35 -17.39
CA SER A 370 -15.94 -9.93 -17.65
C SER A 370 -14.95 -9.67 -16.52
N ALA A 371 -14.97 -8.46 -15.94
CA ALA A 371 -14.15 -8.13 -14.79
C ALA A 371 -14.51 -9.01 -13.58
N ALA A 372 -15.81 -9.22 -13.33
CA ALA A 372 -16.27 -10.05 -12.21
C ALA A 372 -16.00 -11.55 -12.39
N SER A 373 -16.10 -12.07 -13.63
CA SER A 373 -16.05 -13.52 -13.89
C SER A 373 -14.65 -14.11 -14.07
N GLY A 374 -13.62 -13.27 -14.20
CA GLY A 374 -12.27 -13.74 -14.55
C GLY A 374 -11.97 -13.66 -16.05
N ALA A 375 -12.98 -13.56 -16.91
CA ALA A 375 -12.84 -13.57 -18.37
C ALA A 375 -12.47 -12.19 -18.93
N TRP A 376 -11.25 -11.74 -18.64
CA TRP A 376 -10.70 -10.46 -19.10
C TRP A 376 -9.54 -10.68 -20.09
N PRO A 377 -9.44 -9.89 -21.19
CA PRO A 377 -10.37 -8.85 -21.63
C PRO A 377 -11.72 -9.42 -22.14
N PRO A 378 -12.79 -8.61 -22.21
CA PRO A 378 -14.08 -9.05 -22.77
C PRO A 378 -13.94 -9.54 -24.22
N ALA A 379 -14.50 -10.72 -24.52
CA ALA A 379 -14.59 -11.20 -25.90
C ALA A 379 -15.49 -10.27 -26.75
N ASN A 380 -15.15 -10.06 -28.02
CA ASN A 380 -15.91 -9.26 -28.99
C ASN A 380 -16.01 -7.75 -28.70
N LEU A 381 -14.97 -7.13 -28.13
CA LEU A 381 -14.87 -5.67 -27.97
C LEU A 381 -15.08 -4.92 -29.31
N ASP A 382 -14.58 -5.49 -30.41
CA ASP A 382 -14.67 -4.88 -31.75
C ASP A 382 -16.08 -4.95 -32.36
N MET A 383 -16.87 -6.01 -32.10
CA MET A 383 -18.23 -6.12 -32.66
C MET A 383 -19.25 -5.20 -32.00
N ALA A 384 -18.94 -4.65 -30.81
CA ALA A 384 -19.82 -3.70 -30.12
C ALA A 384 -19.60 -2.24 -30.57
N MET A 385 -18.58 -2.00 -31.40
CA MET A 385 -18.19 -0.67 -31.89
C MET A 385 -18.69 -0.37 -33.33
N GLU A 386 -19.19 -1.38 -34.06
CA GLU A 386 -19.99 -1.22 -35.28
C GLU A 386 -21.47 -0.98 -34.96
#